data_AF-A0A954SJ46-F1
#
_entry.id   AF-A0A954SJ46-F1
#
_cell.length_a   1.000
_cell.length_b   1.000
_cell.length_c   1.000
_cell.angle_alpha   90.00
_cell.angle_beta   90.00
_cell.angle_gamma   90.00
#
_symmetry.space_group_name_H-M   'P 1'
#
loop_
_entity.id
_entity.type
_entity.pdbx_description
1 polymer ?
#
loop_
_entity_poly.entity_id
_entity_poly.type
_entity_poly.pdbx_seq_one_letter_code
_entity_poly.pdbx_strand_id
1 'polypeptide(L)'
;NGPTVHNKLRDDKGRINQLIAAEKGDEEIVRTLYLAALSRQPNDAELKASLAHISSSSDRRLALEDVGWAVLNSKEFLFQH
;
A
#
# COMPACT_ATOMS: atom_id res chain seq x y z
N ASN A 1 8.73 11.53 14.52
CA ASN A 1 9.46 11.47 13.22
C ASN A 1 8.59 10.97 12.06
N GLY A 2 7.36 11.49 11.90
CA GLY A 2 6.41 11.04 10.87
C GLY A 2 6.42 11.72 9.47
N PRO A 3 6.95 12.94 9.26
CA PRO A 3 6.73 13.65 7.99
C PRO A 3 7.59 13.12 6.82
N THR A 4 8.68 12.40 7.10
CA THR A 4 9.62 11.93 6.06
C THR A 4 9.09 10.73 5.26
N VAL A 5 8.18 9.95 5.83
CA VAL A 5 7.64 8.73 5.19
C VAL A 5 6.55 9.08 4.19
N HIS A 6 5.67 10.02 4.55
CA HIS A 6 4.56 10.46 3.69
C HIS A 6 5.07 11.09 2.38
N ASN A 7 6.14 11.89 2.46
CA ASN A 7 6.70 12.56 1.29
C ASN A 7 7.47 11.61 0.36
N LYS A 8 8.01 10.49 0.86
CA LYS A 8 8.70 9.48 0.03
C LYS A 8 7.76 8.50 -0.66
N LEU A 9 6.52 8.37 -0.17
CA LEU A 9 5.51 7.51 -0.76
C LEU A 9 4.80 8.17 -1.96
N ARG A 10 4.56 9.48 -1.91
CA ARG A 10 3.84 10.26 -2.95
C ARG A 10 4.72 10.93 -4.00
N ASP A 11 6.05 10.89 -3.85
CA ASP A 11 6.95 11.45 -4.87
C ASP A 11 6.81 10.68 -6.18
N ASP A 12 7.09 11.31 -7.33
CA ASP A 12 7.04 10.64 -8.64
C ASP A 12 8.12 9.53 -8.75
N LYS A 13 9.18 9.62 -7.93
CA LYS A 13 10.14 8.54 -7.62
C LYS A 13 9.69 7.60 -6.49
N GLY A 14 8.41 7.67 -6.14
CA GLY A 14 7.81 6.96 -5.04
C GLY A 14 8.03 5.46 -5.17
N ARG A 15 8.25 4.83 -4.03
CA ARG A 15 8.60 3.41 -3.97
C ARG A 15 7.57 2.53 -4.67
N ILE A 16 6.29 2.93 -4.69
CA ILE A 16 5.22 2.26 -5.43
C ILE A 16 5.49 2.28 -6.93
N ASN A 17 5.76 3.44 -7.52
CA ASN A 17 6.01 3.59 -8.96
C ASN A 17 7.26 2.80 -9.39
N GLN A 18 8.32 2.82 -8.56
CA GLN A 18 9.52 2.02 -8.79
C GLN A 18 9.24 0.50 -8.72
N LEU A 19 8.42 0.05 -7.78
CA LEU A 19 8.08 -1.37 -7.64
C LEU A 19 7.14 -1.85 -8.77
N ILE A 20 6.21 -1.00 -9.21
CA ILE A 20 5.37 -1.27 -10.39
C ILE A 20 6.23 -1.35 -11.64
N ALA A 21 7.14 -0.38 -11.84
CA ALA A 21 8.08 -0.36 -12.97
C ALA A 21 9.07 -1.54 -12.94
N ALA A 22 9.39 -2.05 -11.75
CA ALA A 22 10.21 -3.25 -11.57
C ALA A 22 9.41 -4.57 -11.70
N GLU A 23 8.16 -4.51 -12.17
CA GLU A 23 7.27 -5.66 -12.37
C GLU A 23 7.14 -6.56 -11.13
N LYS A 24 7.24 -5.95 -9.94
CA LYS A 24 7.09 -6.66 -8.67
C LYS A 24 5.66 -7.14 -8.52
N GLY A 25 5.47 -8.33 -7.95
CA GLY A 25 4.14 -8.88 -7.67
C GLY A 25 3.38 -8.02 -6.66
N ASP A 26 2.06 -7.90 -6.82
CA ASP A 26 1.19 -7.06 -5.98
C ASP A 26 1.38 -7.34 -4.48
N GLU A 27 1.55 -8.61 -4.14
CA GLU A 27 1.77 -9.06 -2.77
C GLU A 27 3.03 -8.44 -2.14
N GLU A 28 4.12 -8.37 -2.91
CA GLU A 28 5.39 -7.80 -2.46
C GLU A 28 5.28 -6.27 -2.32
N ILE A 29 4.52 -5.62 -3.21
CA ILE A 29 4.26 -4.19 -3.13
C ILE A 29 3.43 -3.88 -1.88
N VAL A 30 2.35 -4.61 -1.65
CA VAL A 30 1.50 -4.46 -0.46
C VAL A 30 2.31 -4.70 0.82
N ARG A 31 3.10 -5.77 0.90
CA ARG A 31 3.97 -6.01 2.06
C ARG A 31 4.94 -4.86 2.31
N THR A 32 5.52 -4.32 1.24
CA THR A 32 6.43 -3.17 1.32
C THR A 32 5.70 -1.92 1.81
N LEU A 33 4.47 -1.69 1.34
CA LEU A 33 3.61 -0.59 1.79
C LEU A 33 3.30 -0.67 3.28
N TYR A 34 2.90 -1.85 3.76
CA TYR A 34 2.63 -2.09 5.19
C TYR A 34 3.88 -1.91 6.06
N LEU A 35 5.03 -2.43 5.61
CA LEU A 35 6.31 -2.22 6.29
C LEU A 35 6.71 -0.74 6.30
N ALA A 36 6.46 -0.01 5.21
CA ALA A 36 6.77 1.42 5.14
C ALA A 36 5.85 2.27 6.02
N ALA A 37 4.55 1.96 6.08
CA ALA A 37 3.54 2.74 6.77
C ALA A 37 3.41 2.38 8.27
N LEU A 38 3.36 1.09 8.59
CA LEU A 38 3.12 0.57 9.94
C LEU A 38 4.35 -0.10 10.56
N SER A 39 5.49 -0.18 9.84
CA SER A 39 6.70 -0.89 10.30
C SER A 39 6.44 -2.34 10.70
N ARG A 40 5.41 -2.97 10.10
CA ARG A 40 5.02 -4.37 10.34
C ARG A 40 4.59 -5.01 9.02
N GLN A 41 4.61 -6.35 8.95
CA GLN A 41 4.04 -7.08 7.83
C GLN A 41 2.50 -7.10 7.92
N PRO A 42 1.79 -7.08 6.78
CA PRO A 42 0.34 -7.29 6.76
C PRO A 42 0.04 -8.72 7.19
N ASN A 43 -1.09 -8.90 7.88
CA ASN A 43 -1.63 -10.23 8.14
C ASN A 43 -2.31 -10.80 6.88
N ASP A 44 -2.63 -12.09 6.87
CA ASP A 44 -3.24 -12.77 5.72
C ASP A 44 -4.57 -12.11 5.28
N ALA A 45 -5.39 -11.70 6.25
CA ALA A 45 -6.65 -10.99 5.99
C ALA A 45 -6.44 -9.61 5.35
N GLU A 46 -5.49 -8.81 5.88
CA GLU A 46 -5.13 -7.48 5.36
C GLU A 46 -4.55 -7.58 3.94
N LEU A 47 -3.69 -8.57 3.72
CA LEU A 47 -3.07 -8.85 2.44
C LEU A 47 -4.12 -9.24 1.40
N LYS A 48 -5.01 -10.18 1.75
CA LYS A 48 -6.08 -10.64 0.87
C LYS A 48 -7.06 -9.53 0.50
N ALA A 49 -7.43 -8.68 1.46
CA ALA A 49 -8.30 -7.52 1.21
C ALA A 49 -7.63 -6.52 0.25
N SER A 50 -6.34 -6.22 0.47
CA SER A 50 -5.56 -5.33 -0.39
C SER A 50 -5.44 -5.88 -1.82
N LEU A 51 -5.12 -7.17 -1.96
CA LEU A 51 -5.03 -7.85 -3.26
C LEU A 51 -6.37 -7.90 -3.98
N ALA A 52 -7.47 -8.17 -3.26
CA ALA A 52 -8.81 -8.15 -3.84
C ALA A 52 -9.18 -6.76 -4.37
N HIS A 53 -8.83 -5.70 -3.65
CA HIS A 53 -9.02 -4.32 -4.10
C HIS A 53 -8.20 -3.99 -5.36
N ILE A 54 -6.94 -4.43 -5.40
CA ILE A 54 -6.06 -4.26 -6.57
C ILE A 54 -6.60 -5.03 -7.78
N SER A 55 -6.99 -6.30 -7.61
CA SER A 55 -7.58 -7.09 -8.71
C SER A 55 -8.93 -6.58 -9.19
N SER A 56 -9.70 -5.91 -8.32
CA SER A 56 -10.99 -5.32 -8.70
C SER A 56 -10.86 -3.95 -9.39
N SER A 57 -9.67 -3.36 -9.39
CA SER A 57 -9.41 -2.04 -9.96
C SER A 57 -8.79 -2.16 -11.35
N SER A 58 -9.28 -1.35 -12.29
CA SER A 58 -8.69 -1.26 -13.64
C SER A 58 -7.29 -0.65 -13.64
N ASP A 59 -7.02 0.25 -12.68
CA ASP A 59 -5.76 0.95 -12.54
C ASP A 59 -4.98 0.41 -11.34
N ARG A 60 -4.08 -0.54 -11.61
CA ARG A 60 -3.20 -1.16 -10.62
C ARG A 60 -2.46 -0.13 -9.76
N ARG A 61 -1.96 0.93 -10.38
CA ARG A 61 -1.24 2.00 -9.70
C ARG A 61 -2.13 2.74 -8.70
N LEU A 62 -3.30 3.19 -9.16
CA LEU A 62 -4.25 3.89 -8.29
C LEU A 62 -4.69 3.02 -7.12
N ALA A 63 -4.94 1.74 -7.34
CA ALA A 63 -5.31 0.81 -6.27
C ALA A 63 -4.21 0.62 -5.23
N LEU A 64 -2.93 0.57 -5.65
CA LEU A 64 -1.80 0.49 -4.73
C LEU A 64 -1.60 1.79 -3.93
N GLU A 65 -1.82 2.93 -4.58
CA GLU A 65 -1.81 4.24 -3.91
C GLU A 65 -2.96 4.35 -2.90
N ASP A 66 -4.15 3.86 -3.25
CA ASP A 66 -5.32 3.79 -2.36
C ASP A 66 -5.06 2.88 -1.17
N VAL A 67 -4.54 1.67 -1.38
CA VAL A 67 -4.13 0.77 -0.28
C VAL A 67 -3.08 1.44 0.61
N GLY A 68 -2.08 2.10 0.04
CA GLY A 68 -1.09 2.85 0.81
C GLY A 68 -1.70 3.97 1.65
N TRP A 69 -2.66 4.70 1.08
CA TRP A 69 -3.40 5.75 1.77
C TRP A 69 -4.31 5.19 2.86
N ALA A 70 -5.03 4.10 2.57
CA ALA A 70 -5.85 3.37 3.52
C ALA A 70 -4.98 2.91 4.69
N VAL A 71 -3.86 2.22 4.46
CA VAL A 71 -2.96 1.73 5.53
C VAL A 71 -2.40 2.87 6.40
N LEU A 72 -2.08 4.03 5.80
CA LEU A 72 -1.64 5.21 6.55
C LEU A 72 -2.76 5.82 7.41
N ASN A 73 -4.01 5.73 6.95
CA ASN A 73 -5.20 6.20 7.66
C ASN A 73 -5.91 5.08 8.47
N SER A 74 -5.46 3.82 8.36
CA SER A 74 -6.17 2.59 8.76
C SER A 74 -6.30 2.38 10.26
N LYS A 75 -5.95 3.36 11.09
CA LYS A 75 -6.50 3.38 12.45
C LYS A 75 -8.04 3.43 12.42
N GLU A 76 -8.66 3.88 11.32
CA GLU A 76 -10.12 3.88 11.18
C GLU A 76 -10.68 2.87 10.15
N PHE A 77 -9.93 2.46 9.12
CA PHE A 77 -10.48 1.58 8.07
C PHE A 77 -10.62 0.10 8.50
N LEU A 78 -9.76 -0.41 9.39
CA LEU A 78 -9.91 -1.77 9.94
C LEU A 78 -11.03 -1.91 10.98
N PHE A 79 -11.57 -0.79 11.47
CA PHE A 79 -12.62 -0.77 12.50
C PHE A 79 -14.01 -0.38 11.98
N GLN A 80 -14.16 -0.03 10.69
CA GLN A 80 -15.49 0.19 10.12
C GLN A 80 -16.07 -1.16 9.66
N HIS A 81 -16.85 -1.77 10.55
CA HIS A 81 -17.80 -2.85 10.28
C HIS A 81 -19.06 -2.30 9.60
#